data_AF-A0AAW9IZS6-F1
#
_entry.id   AF-A0AAW9IZS6-F1
#
_cell.length_a   1.000
_cell.length_b   1.000
_cell.length_c   1.000
_cell.angle_alpha   90.00
_cell.angle_beta   90.00
_cell.angle_gamma   90.00
#
_symmetry.space_group_name_H-M   'P 1'
#
loop_
_entity.id
_entity.type
_entity.pdbx_description
1 polymer ?
#
loop_
_entity_poly.entity_id
_entity_poly.type
_entity_poly.pdbx_seq_one_letter_code
_entity_poly.pdbx_strand_id
1 'polypeptide(L)'
;ILKIIMWLIIPIGGLLVTTQILFSERSWQEAVIGTTAGIVGMVPEGMVLLTSLTFVVGVVRLSKWKTLVQELPATEVLARVDVLCLDKTGTITEGALKLIDVVALGERGKEDIDEVLSAIVHAFPHTNPT
;
A
#
# COMPACT_ATOMS: atom_id res chain seq x y z
N ILE A 1 0.98 19.70 11.22
CA ILE A 1 1.80 20.69 10.46
C ILE A 1 0.91 21.57 9.58
N LEU A 2 0.15 21.02 8.62
CA LEU A 2 -0.79 21.79 7.78
C LEU A 2 -1.75 22.70 8.55
N LYS A 3 -2.35 22.22 9.66
CA LYS A 3 -3.23 23.03 10.53
C LYS A 3 -2.51 24.24 11.15
N ILE A 4 -1.22 24.12 11.45
CA ILE A 4 -0.40 25.21 12.00
C ILE A 4 -0.08 26.22 10.90
N ILE A 5 0.33 25.74 9.72
CA ILE A 5 0.58 26.58 8.55
C ILE A 5 -0.69 27.37 8.18
N MET A 6 -1.85 26.73 8.16
CA MET A 6 -3.14 27.36 7.90
C MET A 6 -3.47 28.46 8.92
N TRP A 7 -3.24 28.21 10.21
CA TRP A 7 -3.44 29.21 11.26
C TRP A 7 -2.43 30.37 11.19
N LEU A 8 -1.23 30.15 10.66
CA LEU A 8 -0.21 31.19 10.45
C LEU A 8 -0.48 32.04 9.20
N ILE A 9 -1.00 31.44 8.13
CA ILE A 9 -1.29 32.15 6.86
C ILE A 9 -2.31 33.28 7.08
N ILE A 10 -3.32 33.09 7.92
CA ILE A 10 -4.38 34.10 8.16
C ILE A 10 -3.82 35.42 8.73
N PRO A 11 -3.11 35.44 9.89
CA PRO A 11 -2.56 36.67 10.43
C PRO A 11 -1.47 37.26 9.54
N ILE A 12 -0.67 36.43 8.86
CA ILE A 12 0.35 36.91 7.92
C ILE A 12 -0.31 37.57 6.70
N GLY A 13 -1.38 36.99 6.17
CA GLY A 13 -2.17 37.59 5.09
C GLY A 13 -2.78 38.92 5.50
N GLY A 14 -3.39 38.99 6.70
CA GLY A 14 -3.89 40.25 7.25
C GLY A 14 -2.79 41.30 7.37
N LEU A 15 -1.63 40.91 7.90
CA LEU A 15 -0.45 41.79 8.01
C LEU A 15 0.00 42.29 6.63
N LEU A 16 0.12 41.41 5.63
CA LEU A 16 0.54 41.76 4.26
C LEU A 16 -0.41 42.73 3.56
N VAL A 17 -1.73 42.62 3.77
CA VAL A 17 -2.70 43.59 3.24
C VAL A 17 -2.53 44.94 3.93
N THR A 18 -2.47 44.94 5.27
CA THR A 18 -2.34 46.19 6.04
C THR A 18 -1.05 46.93 5.71
N THR A 19 0.08 46.22 5.55
CA THR A 19 1.36 46.85 5.21
C THR A 19 1.35 47.41 3.79
N GLN A 20 0.74 46.73 2.82
CA GLN A 20 0.63 47.22 1.45
C GLN A 20 -0.25 48.47 1.32
N ILE A 21 -1.34 48.55 2.08
CA ILE A 21 -2.23 49.73 2.07
C ILE A 21 -1.59 50.90 2.83
N LEU A 22 -1.01 50.65 4.01
CA LEU A 22 -0.53 51.72 4.90
C LEU A 22 0.88 52.23 4.57
N PHE A 23 1.77 51.37 4.06
CA PHE A 23 3.18 51.73 3.83
C PHE A 23 3.57 51.81 2.35
N SER A 24 2.82 51.18 1.45
CA SER A 24 3.16 51.16 0.01
C SER A 24 2.23 52.02 -0.86
N GLU A 25 1.28 52.76 -0.26
CA GLU A 25 0.27 53.58 -0.95
C GLU A 25 -0.46 52.86 -2.10
N ARG A 26 -0.52 51.53 -2.05
CA ARG A 26 -1.16 50.72 -3.09
C ARG A 26 -2.67 50.81 -2.97
N SER A 27 -3.34 50.76 -4.13
CA SER A 27 -4.80 50.63 -4.15
C SER A 27 -5.22 49.33 -3.44
N TRP A 28 -6.45 49.28 -2.92
CA TRP A 28 -6.94 48.09 -2.23
C TRP A 28 -6.92 46.85 -3.14
N GLN A 29 -7.12 47.04 -4.45
CA GLN A 29 -7.02 46.00 -5.46
C GLN A 29 -5.60 45.45 -5.57
N GLU A 30 -4.60 46.33 -5.67
CA GLU A 30 -3.19 45.94 -5.75
C GLU A 30 -2.70 45.26 -4.47
N ALA A 31 -3.15 45.73 -3.30
CA ALA A 31 -2.83 45.12 -2.02
C ALA A 31 -3.37 43.68 -1.91
N VAL A 32 -4.59 43.44 -2.40
CA VAL A 32 -5.17 42.09 -2.44
C VAL A 32 -4.41 41.19 -3.41
N ILE A 33 -4.09 41.67 -4.63
CA ILE A 33 -3.32 40.90 -5.62
C ILE A 33 -1.91 40.56 -5.11
N GLY A 34 -1.22 41.50 -4.46
CA GLY A 34 0.10 41.25 -3.88
C GLY A 34 0.04 40.25 -2.72
N THR A 35 -1.01 40.33 -1.91
CA THR A 35 -1.18 39.41 -0.78
C THR A 35 -1.53 38.00 -1.23
N THR A 36 -2.39 37.82 -2.23
CA THR A 36 -2.67 36.49 -2.79
C THR A 36 -1.42 35.84 -3.35
N ALA A 37 -0.59 36.59 -4.09
CA ALA A 37 0.70 36.10 -4.57
C ALA A 37 1.63 35.67 -3.42
N GLY A 38 1.69 36.44 -2.33
CA GLY A 38 2.46 36.08 -1.14
C GLY A 38 1.95 34.83 -0.43
N ILE A 39 0.63 34.70 -0.29
CA ILE A 39 -0.01 33.55 0.37
C ILE A 39 0.19 32.26 -0.45
N VAL A 40 0.06 32.32 -1.78
CA VAL A 40 0.29 31.15 -2.65
C VAL A 40 1.69 30.57 -2.44
N GLY A 41 2.71 31.43 -2.34
CA GLY A 41 4.08 31.00 -2.05
C GLY A 41 4.28 30.37 -0.66
N MET A 42 3.36 30.57 0.29
CA MET A 42 3.41 29.99 1.63
C MET A 42 2.76 28.60 1.73
N VAL A 43 1.99 28.18 0.73
CA VAL A 43 1.40 26.84 0.70
C VAL A 43 2.52 25.83 0.41
N PRO A 44 2.71 24.79 1.25
CA PRO A 44 3.82 23.86 1.12
C PRO A 44 3.56 22.81 0.02
N GLU A 45 3.29 23.24 -1.20
CA GLU A 45 3.00 22.35 -2.35
C GLU A 45 4.13 21.35 -2.59
N GLY A 46 5.37 21.79 -2.40
CA GLY A 46 6.56 20.93 -2.50
C GLY A 46 6.56 19.77 -1.49
N MET A 47 6.05 19.98 -0.26
CA MET A 47 5.97 18.91 0.73
C MET A 47 5.02 17.81 0.28
N VAL A 48 3.84 18.18 -0.23
CA VAL A 48 2.85 17.23 -0.74
C VAL A 48 3.42 16.46 -1.94
N LEU A 49 4.06 17.16 -2.87
CA LEU A 49 4.73 16.54 -4.02
C LEU A 49 5.80 15.51 -3.59
N LEU A 50 6.67 15.89 -2.65
CA LEU A 50 7.76 15.03 -2.18
C LEU A 50 7.25 13.76 -1.48
N THR A 51 6.14 13.85 -0.72
CA THR A 51 5.53 12.66 -0.10
C THR A 51 5.01 11.68 -1.14
N SER A 52 4.31 12.17 -2.17
CA SER A 52 3.85 11.34 -3.28
C SER A 52 5.01 10.67 -4.02
N LEU A 53 6.07 11.44 -4.33
CA LEU A 53 7.26 10.91 -4.98
C LEU A 53 7.95 9.83 -4.14
N THR A 54 7.99 10.02 -2.82
CA THR A 54 8.57 9.04 -1.89
C THR A 54 7.81 7.71 -1.96
N PHE A 55 6.47 7.73 -1.97
CA PHE A 55 5.68 6.52 -2.15
C PHE A 55 5.91 5.86 -3.51
N VAL A 56 5.95 6.65 -4.59
CA VAL A 56 6.21 6.13 -5.94
C VAL A 56 7.56 5.42 -6.00
N VAL A 57 8.63 6.01 -5.45
CA VAL A 57 9.95 5.38 -5.36
C VAL A 57 9.89 4.09 -4.54
N GLY A 58 9.14 4.07 -3.44
CA GLY A 58 8.87 2.87 -2.64
C GLY A 58 8.21 1.76 -3.44
N VAL A 59 7.15 2.08 -4.20
CA VAL A 59 6.43 1.13 -5.06
C VAL A 59 7.33 0.58 -6.16
N VAL A 60 8.11 1.43 -6.84
CA VAL A 60 9.08 0.99 -7.86
C VAL A 60 10.16 0.09 -7.25
N ARG A 61 10.57 0.34 -6.01
CA ARG A 61 11.51 -0.54 -5.32
C ARG A 61 10.89 -1.89 -5.00
N LEU A 62 9.64 -1.93 -4.53
CA LEU A 62 8.91 -3.17 -4.22
C LEU A 62 8.57 -3.99 -5.48
N SER A 63 8.26 -3.34 -6.60
CA SER A 63 7.95 -4.05 -7.85
C SER A 63 9.13 -4.87 -8.38
N LYS A 64 10.37 -4.43 -8.12
CA LYS A 64 11.59 -5.22 -8.40
C LYS A 64 11.64 -6.55 -7.65
N TRP A 65 10.88 -6.71 -6.56
CA TRP A 65 10.75 -7.93 -5.77
C TRP A 65 9.49 -8.72 -6.14
N LYS A 66 8.90 -8.47 -7.32
CA LYS A 66 7.66 -9.11 -7.79
C LYS A 66 6.44 -8.84 -6.88
N THR A 67 6.46 -7.74 -6.12
CA THR A 67 5.32 -7.31 -5.30
C THR A 67 4.44 -6.35 -6.09
N LEU A 68 3.14 -6.62 -6.16
CA LEU A 68 2.15 -5.72 -6.75
C LEU A 68 1.54 -4.84 -5.65
N VAL A 69 1.90 -3.56 -5.63
CA VAL A 69 1.31 -2.59 -4.70
C VAL A 69 0.10 -1.94 -5.36
N GLN A 70 -1.08 -2.05 -4.73
CA GLN A 70 -2.34 -1.54 -5.29
C GLN A 70 -2.57 -0.05 -5.00
N GLU A 71 -2.08 0.45 -3.87
CA GLU A 71 -2.20 1.85 -3.46
C GLU A 71 -0.87 2.40 -2.93
N LEU A 72 -0.51 3.63 -3.30
CA LEU A 72 0.73 4.27 -2.84
C LEU A 72 0.89 4.26 -1.30
N PRO A 73 -0.14 4.61 -0.50
CA PRO A 73 -0.03 4.61 0.96
C PRO A 73 0.13 3.22 1.58
N ALA A 74 -0.17 2.14 0.85
CA ALA A 74 0.03 0.77 1.36
C ALA A 74 1.50 0.49 1.70
N THR A 75 2.43 1.21 1.06
CA THR A 75 3.87 1.13 1.40
C THR A 75 4.18 1.65 2.80
N GLU A 76 3.46 2.66 3.29
CA GLU A 76 3.60 3.15 4.67
C GLU A 76 3.05 2.12 5.66
N VAL A 77 1.88 1.56 5.38
CA VAL A 77 1.26 0.53 6.23
C VAL A 77 2.19 -0.66 6.34
N LEU A 78 2.70 -1.16 5.22
CA LEU A 78 3.64 -2.28 5.19
C LEU A 78 4.90 -2.03 6.03
N ALA A 79 5.42 -0.80 6.05
CA ALA A 79 6.58 -0.41 6.86
C ALA A 79 6.31 -0.39 8.37
N ARG A 80 5.03 -0.38 8.80
CA ARG A 80 4.60 -0.39 10.21
C ARG A 80 4.06 -1.75 10.66
N VAL A 81 4.02 -2.76 9.80
CA VAL A 81 3.54 -4.09 10.16
C VAL A 81 4.58 -4.81 11.00
N ASP A 82 4.18 -5.23 12.20
CA ASP A 82 5.04 -6.04 13.10
C ASP A 82 4.70 -7.54 13.04
N VAL A 83 3.52 -7.91 12.54
CA VAL A 83 3.03 -9.30 12.50
C VAL A 83 2.59 -9.66 11.09
N LEU A 84 3.18 -10.73 10.54
CA LEU A 84 2.79 -11.29 9.25
C LEU A 84 1.89 -12.51 9.48
N CYS A 85 0.59 -12.35 9.22
CA CYS A 85 -0.34 -13.46 9.17
C CYS A 85 -0.30 -14.10 7.78
N LEU A 86 0.22 -15.33 7.70
CA LEU A 86 0.22 -16.11 6.47
C LEU A 86 -0.94 -17.10 6.51
N ASP A 87 -1.67 -17.19 5.41
CA ASP A 87 -2.60 -18.29 5.21
C ASP A 87 -1.84 -19.57 4.82
N LYS A 88 -2.38 -20.75 5.12
CA LYS A 88 -1.71 -22.03 4.82
C LYS A 88 -2.01 -22.49 3.40
N THR A 89 -3.29 -22.59 3.06
CA THR A 89 -3.74 -23.08 1.75
C THR A 89 -3.48 -22.02 0.69
N GLY A 90 -2.87 -22.40 -0.43
CA GLY A 90 -2.60 -21.48 -1.55
C GLY A 90 -1.49 -20.44 -1.32
N THR A 91 -0.94 -20.33 -0.10
CA THR A 91 0.19 -19.43 0.21
C THR A 91 1.42 -20.21 0.68
N ILE A 92 1.35 -20.94 1.80
CA ILE A 92 2.45 -21.80 2.26
C ILE A 92 2.45 -23.14 1.52
N THR A 93 1.26 -23.64 1.16
CA THR A 93 1.06 -24.92 0.48
C THR A 93 0.42 -24.71 -0.89
N GLU A 94 0.74 -25.58 -1.84
CA GLU A 94 0.27 -25.48 -3.24
C GLU A 94 -1.21 -25.89 -3.42
N GLY A 95 -1.93 -26.25 -2.33
CA GLY A 95 -3.29 -26.78 -2.39
C GLY A 95 -3.39 -28.16 -3.08
N ALA A 96 -2.26 -28.75 -3.46
CA ALA A 96 -2.16 -30.07 -4.08
C ALA A 96 -1.77 -31.13 -3.03
N LEU A 97 -2.62 -32.14 -2.86
CA LEU A 97 -2.32 -33.27 -1.99
C LEU A 97 -1.41 -34.27 -2.71
N LYS A 98 -0.38 -34.75 -2.00
CA LYS A 98 0.56 -35.77 -2.49
C LYS A 98 0.56 -36.96 -1.54
N LEU A 99 0.46 -38.17 -2.09
CA LEU A 99 0.65 -39.41 -1.32
C LEU A 99 2.11 -39.48 -0.84
N ILE A 100 2.31 -39.55 0.48
CA ILE A 100 3.64 -39.59 1.10
C ILE A 100 4.05 -40.98 1.56
N ASP A 101 3.10 -41.77 2.05
CA ASP A 101 3.35 -43.08 2.63
C ASP A 101 2.10 -43.94 2.58
N VAL A 102 2.29 -45.26 2.53
CA VAL A 102 1.22 -46.26 2.54
C VAL A 102 1.53 -47.28 3.62
N VAL A 103 0.74 -47.23 4.69
CA VAL A 103 0.86 -48.17 5.81
C VAL A 103 -0.11 -49.33 5.59
N ALA A 104 0.42 -50.48 5.19
CA ALA A 104 -0.38 -51.68 4.98
C ALA A 104 -0.79 -52.31 6.33
N LEU A 105 -2.07 -52.63 6.47
CA LEU A 105 -2.59 -53.40 7.60
C LEU A 105 -2.68 -54.88 7.17
N GLY A 106 -1.66 -55.68 7.50
CA GLY A 106 -1.56 -57.11 7.17
C GLY A 106 -0.61 -57.43 6.02
N GLU A 107 -0.59 -58.69 5.59
CA GLU A 107 0.30 -59.19 4.52
C GLU A 107 -0.36 -59.06 3.14
N ARG A 108 -0.58 -57.83 2.68
CA ARG A 108 -0.96 -57.58 1.28
C ARG A 108 0.24 -57.14 0.47
N GLY A 109 0.34 -57.64 -0.75
CA GLY A 109 1.37 -57.25 -1.71
C GLY A 109 1.17 -55.80 -2.16
N LYS A 110 2.28 -55.12 -2.48
CA LYS A 110 2.26 -53.73 -2.99
C LYS A 110 1.38 -53.57 -4.24
N GLU A 111 1.41 -54.54 -5.14
CA GLU A 111 0.67 -54.49 -6.41
C GLU A 111 -0.85 -54.41 -6.19
N ASP A 112 -1.40 -55.21 -5.27
CA ASP A 112 -2.84 -55.17 -4.92
C ASP A 112 -3.23 -53.81 -4.34
N ILE A 113 -2.36 -53.22 -3.51
CA ILE A 113 -2.59 -51.92 -2.89
C ILE A 113 -2.55 -50.80 -3.94
N ASP A 114 -1.57 -50.81 -4.84
CA ASP A 114 -1.45 -49.81 -5.90
C ASP A 114 -2.61 -49.88 -6.90
N GLU A 115 -3.09 -51.08 -7.22
CA GLU A 115 -4.26 -51.28 -8.09
C GLU A 115 -5.52 -50.67 -7.46
N VAL A 116 -5.78 -50.95 -6.17
CA VAL A 116 -6.92 -50.38 -5.45
C VAL A 116 -6.82 -48.85 -5.34
N LEU A 117 -5.63 -48.32 -4.99
CA LEU A 117 -5.43 -46.88 -4.91
C LEU A 117 -5.64 -46.18 -6.26
N SER A 118 -5.16 -46.78 -7.35
CA SER A 118 -5.38 -46.28 -8.71
C SER A 118 -6.87 -46.25 -9.08
N ALA A 119 -7.62 -47.31 -8.75
CA ALA A 119 -9.06 -47.37 -8.96
C ALA A 119 -9.81 -46.29 -8.16
N ILE A 120 -9.39 -46.05 -6.91
CA ILE A 120 -9.96 -44.98 -6.06
C ILE A 120 -9.69 -43.61 -6.69
N VAL A 121 -8.44 -43.31 -7.07
CA VAL A 121 -8.09 -42.02 -7.69
C VAL A 121 -8.88 -41.79 -8.98
N HIS A 122 -9.08 -42.83 -9.79
CA HIS A 122 -9.90 -42.72 -11.00
C HIS A 122 -11.40 -42.56 -10.72
N ALA A 123 -11.92 -43.18 -9.67
CA ALA A 123 -13.34 -43.11 -9.30
C ALA A 123 -13.71 -41.76 -8.64
N PHE A 124 -12.75 -41.08 -8.02
CA PHE A 124 -12.95 -39.78 -7.38
C PHE A 124 -12.21 -38.66 -8.14
N PRO A 125 -12.78 -38.15 -9.25
CA PRO A 125 -12.18 -37.07 -10.05
C PRO A 125 -12.15 -35.71 -9.32
N HIS A 126 -12.76 -35.61 -8.14
CA HIS A 126 -12.64 -34.41 -7.31
C HIS A 126 -11.26 -34.36 -6.67
N THR A 127 -10.33 -33.68 -7.34
CA THR A 127 -9.21 -33.02 -6.68
C THR A 127 -9.81 -32.00 -5.72
N ASN A 128 -10.07 -32.40 -4.47
CA ASN A 128 -10.56 -31.47 -3.45
C ASN A 128 -9.38 -30.56 -3.09
N PRO A 129 -9.30 -29.31 -3.59
CA PRO A 129 -8.27 -28.38 -3.21
C PRO A 129 -8.87 -27.61 -2.04
N THR A 130 -8.98 -28.25 -0.87
CA THR A 130 -9.49 -27.57 0.33
C THR A 130 -8.66 -26.34 0.62
#